data_AF-A0A7S4KEJ8-F1
#
_entry.id   AF-A0A7S4KEJ8-F1
#
_cell.length_a   1.000
_cell.length_b   1.000
_cell.length_c   1.000
_cell.angle_alpha   90.00
_cell.angle_beta   90.00
_cell.angle_gamma   90.00
#
_symmetry.space_group_name_H-M   'P 1'
#
loop_
_entity.id
_entity.type
_entity.pdbx_description
1 polymer ?
#
loop_
_entity_poly.entity_id
_entity_poly.type
_entity_poly.pdbx_seq_one_letter_code
_entity_poly.pdbx_strand_id
1 'polypeptide(L)'
;GRVRGASGVALCTRADTPPSESTRALTHYRAAMPEMPEEPFKPVSSVQRNDAFLRETFEGLVAESASVVPESRLVMYDACDEHEIKESVGPFRKRLDDRRNAKPKKPDDQRLVCTPFDPSSFNFSKIRNPRERLLSLEMGETTYELLTNKFPLFSCHMLLTAKALVSQQMTRTHLAAITQLLQGCSFSAYFNSWMASASVNHFHC
;
A
#
# COMPACT_ATOMS: atom_id res chain seq x y z
N GLY A 1 -22.43 31.07 43.54
CA GLY A 1 -21.20 30.55 44.17
C GLY A 1 -20.43 29.79 43.10
N ARG A 2 -19.22 30.21 42.73
CA ARG A 2 -17.92 29.85 43.36
C ARG A 2 -17.66 28.33 43.33
N VAL A 3 -16.80 27.84 42.42
CA VAL A 3 -15.30 27.74 42.49
C VAL A 3 -14.93 26.38 43.09
N ARG A 4 -14.15 25.47 42.46
CA ARG A 4 -12.70 25.41 42.15
C ARG A 4 -12.52 24.03 41.47
N GLY A 5 -11.62 23.74 40.51
CA GLY A 5 -10.25 24.17 40.31
C GLY A 5 -9.32 22.98 40.56
N ALA A 6 -8.59 22.51 39.54
CA ALA A 6 -7.29 21.85 39.70
C ALA A 6 -6.52 21.89 38.38
N SER A 7 -5.58 22.83 38.37
CA SER A 7 -4.51 23.07 37.42
C SER A 7 -3.49 21.94 37.44
N GLY A 8 -2.86 21.67 36.30
CA GLY A 8 -1.64 20.86 36.20
C GLY A 8 -0.73 21.42 35.12
N VAL A 9 0.14 22.36 35.49
CA VAL A 9 1.31 22.77 34.72
C VAL A 9 2.50 21.97 35.26
N ALA A 10 3.31 21.39 34.39
CA ALA A 10 4.67 20.96 34.72
C ALA A 10 5.63 21.43 33.62
N LEU A 11 6.68 22.11 34.05
CA LEU A 11 7.72 22.72 33.22
C LEU A 11 9.08 22.20 33.73
N CYS A 12 9.96 21.85 32.77
CA CYS A 12 11.42 21.68 32.84
C CYS A 12 12.02 20.50 33.65
N THR A 13 12.86 19.69 33.00
CA THR A 13 14.33 19.81 33.09
C THR A 13 15.02 19.11 31.90
N ARG A 14 16.07 19.75 31.35
CA ARG A 14 17.12 19.10 30.56
C ARG A 14 18.12 18.50 31.56
N ALA A 15 18.49 17.25 31.36
CA ALA A 15 19.75 16.69 31.85
C ALA A 15 20.21 15.57 30.90
N ASP A 16 21.48 15.64 30.54
CA ASP A 16 22.18 14.77 29.62
C ASP A 16 22.15 13.30 30.04
N THR A 17 21.96 12.41 29.07
CA THR A 17 22.32 10.98 29.21
C THR A 17 22.85 10.50 27.85
N PRO A 18 24.04 9.86 27.82
CA PRO A 18 24.68 9.45 26.57
C PRO A 18 23.88 8.31 25.89
N PRO A 19 23.92 8.21 24.55
CA PRO A 19 23.26 7.11 23.87
C PRO A 19 23.96 5.78 24.21
N SER A 20 23.18 4.84 24.75
CA SER A 20 23.60 3.47 25.00
C SER A 20 23.76 2.69 23.69
N GLU A 21 24.66 1.70 23.73
CA GLU A 21 25.17 0.84 22.66
C GLU A 21 24.11 -0.01 21.92
N SER A 22 23.12 0.61 21.28
CA SER A 22 22.14 -0.08 20.43
C SER A 22 22.25 0.31 18.95
N THR A 23 23.11 1.27 18.61
CA THR A 23 23.27 1.79 17.23
C THR A 23 24.25 0.98 16.36
N ARG A 24 24.65 -0.24 16.78
CA ARG A 24 25.77 -0.97 16.14
C ARG A 24 25.41 -2.27 15.43
N ALA A 25 24.13 -2.56 15.18
CA ALA A 25 23.71 -3.85 14.61
C ALA A 25 22.89 -3.76 13.30
N LEU A 26 23.00 -2.70 12.51
CA LEU A 26 22.30 -2.62 11.20
C LEU A 26 23.19 -2.15 10.04
N THR A 27 24.52 -2.32 10.13
CA THR A 27 25.47 -1.83 9.10
C THR A 27 26.02 -2.90 8.17
N HIS A 28 25.54 -4.13 8.20
CA HIS A 28 26.04 -5.16 7.27
C HIS A 28 24.92 -6.05 6.77
N TYR A 29 24.26 -5.62 5.69
CA TYR A 29 23.80 -6.48 4.59
C TYR A 29 23.47 -5.58 3.39
N ARG A 30 24.53 -5.12 2.71
CA ARG A 30 24.42 -4.50 1.39
C ARG A 30 24.45 -5.62 0.35
N ALA A 31 23.37 -6.38 0.25
CA ALA A 31 23.13 -7.15 -0.97
C ALA A 31 22.74 -6.14 -2.04
N ALA A 32 23.55 -6.03 -3.08
CA ALA A 32 23.40 -5.07 -4.17
C ALA A 32 22.10 -5.37 -4.95
N MET A 33 21.05 -4.61 -4.64
CA MET A 33 19.94 -4.40 -5.58
C MET A 33 20.40 -3.37 -6.61
N PRO A 34 20.03 -3.51 -7.89
CA PRO A 34 20.33 -2.49 -8.89
C PRO A 34 19.75 -1.15 -8.46
N GLU A 35 20.52 -0.08 -8.62
CA GLU A 35 20.07 1.29 -8.36
C GLU A 35 18.76 1.54 -9.11
N MET A 36 17.76 2.04 -8.39
CA MET A 36 16.48 2.44 -8.98
C MET A 36 16.78 3.53 -10.03
N PRO A 37 16.36 3.37 -11.29
CA PRO A 37 16.64 4.36 -12.32
C PRO A 37 15.98 5.69 -11.93
N GLU A 38 16.76 6.77 -11.91
CA GLU A 38 16.29 8.15 -11.66
C GLU A 38 15.48 8.74 -12.82
N GLU A 39 15.34 8.02 -13.95
CA GLU A 39 14.58 8.51 -15.09
C GLU A 39 13.07 8.23 -14.96
N PRO A 40 12.21 9.20 -15.33
CA PRO A 40 10.78 8.98 -15.45
C PRO A 40 10.50 7.86 -16.46
N PHE A 41 9.62 6.94 -16.07
CA PHE A 41 9.20 5.78 -16.87
C PHE A 41 8.82 6.20 -18.30
N LYS A 42 9.64 5.81 -19.29
CA LYS A 42 9.32 5.90 -20.73
C LYS A 42 8.82 4.52 -21.18
N PRO A 43 7.59 4.36 -21.67
CA PRO A 43 7.09 3.07 -22.15
C PRO A 43 7.73 2.75 -23.49
N VAL A 44 8.92 2.14 -23.45
CA VAL A 44 9.66 1.60 -24.62
C VAL A 44 9.81 0.07 -24.53
N SER A 45 9.29 -0.54 -23.47
CA SER A 45 9.26 -1.99 -23.24
C SER A 45 7.99 -2.61 -23.82
N SER A 46 8.10 -3.83 -24.36
CA SER A 46 6.93 -4.63 -24.73
C SER A 46 6.07 -4.92 -23.49
N VAL A 47 4.77 -5.10 -23.69
CA VAL A 47 3.80 -5.50 -22.64
C VAL A 47 4.33 -6.67 -21.80
N GLN A 48 4.91 -7.67 -22.46
CA GLN A 48 5.48 -8.86 -21.80
C GLN A 48 6.62 -8.51 -20.86
N ARG A 49 7.48 -7.54 -21.21
CA ARG A 49 8.58 -7.10 -20.36
C ARG A 49 8.07 -6.33 -19.14
N ASN A 50 7.03 -5.51 -19.31
CA ASN A 50 6.39 -4.83 -18.18
C ASN A 50 5.72 -5.84 -17.24
N ASP A 51 5.04 -6.84 -17.79
CA ASP A 51 4.42 -7.89 -16.99
C ASP A 51 5.45 -8.69 -16.20
N ALA A 52 6.54 -9.11 -16.85
CA ALA A 52 7.64 -9.82 -16.20
C ALA A 52 8.24 -8.98 -15.07
N PHE A 53 8.56 -7.71 -15.35
CA PHE A 53 9.12 -6.80 -14.37
C PHE A 53 8.21 -6.62 -13.14
N LEU A 54 6.90 -6.39 -13.35
CA LEU A 54 5.95 -6.24 -12.26
C LEU A 54 5.81 -7.51 -11.42
N ARG A 55 5.78 -8.69 -12.08
CA ARG A 55 5.68 -10.00 -11.40
C ARG A 55 6.93 -10.30 -10.60
N GLU A 56 8.10 -10.20 -11.21
CA GLU A 56 9.40 -10.47 -10.57
C GLU A 56 9.63 -9.52 -9.38
N THR A 57 9.27 -8.24 -9.54
CA THR A 57 9.37 -7.25 -8.46
C THR A 57 8.46 -7.62 -7.28
N PHE A 58 7.21 -8.01 -7.57
CA PHE A 58 6.27 -8.43 -6.53
C PHE A 58 6.72 -9.72 -5.84
N GLU A 59 7.12 -10.73 -6.61
CA GLU A 59 7.58 -12.03 -6.13
C GLU A 59 8.83 -11.89 -5.25
N GLY A 60 9.80 -11.07 -5.66
CA GLY A 60 10.97 -10.74 -4.86
C GLY A 60 10.61 -10.10 -3.51
N LEU A 61 9.64 -9.18 -3.50
CA LEU A 61 9.16 -8.54 -2.27
C LEU A 61 8.42 -9.51 -1.35
N VAL A 62 7.63 -10.44 -1.89
CA VAL A 62 6.96 -11.50 -1.12
C VAL A 62 7.98 -12.43 -0.49
N ALA A 63 8.96 -12.91 -1.28
CA ALA A 63 10.02 -13.78 -0.79
C ALA A 63 10.83 -13.12 0.33
N GLU A 64 11.18 -11.84 0.15
CA GLU A 64 11.83 -11.07 1.20
C GLU A 64 10.93 -10.91 2.43
N SER A 65 9.67 -10.55 2.26
CA SER A 65 8.73 -10.37 3.38
C SER A 65 8.58 -11.65 4.20
N ALA A 66 8.64 -12.83 3.56
CA ALA A 66 8.60 -14.10 4.26
C ALA A 66 9.81 -14.34 5.18
N SER A 67 10.96 -13.73 4.88
CA SER A 67 12.21 -13.86 5.64
C SER A 67 12.27 -13.02 6.93
N VAL A 68 11.29 -12.13 7.14
CA VAL A 68 11.23 -11.25 8.32
C VAL A 68 10.06 -11.59 9.24
N VAL A 69 10.17 -11.14 10.49
CA VAL A 69 9.12 -11.31 11.50
C VAL A 69 7.81 -10.61 11.08
N PRO A 70 6.62 -11.14 11.46
CA PRO A 70 5.31 -10.68 10.99
C PRO A 70 5.10 -9.16 11.04
N GLU A 71 5.55 -8.50 12.10
CA GLU A 71 5.37 -7.06 12.34
C GLU A 71 6.15 -6.20 11.34
N SER A 72 7.24 -6.74 10.80
CA SER A 72 8.13 -6.08 9.84
C SER A 72 7.82 -6.46 8.38
N ARG A 73 6.83 -7.33 8.14
CA ARG A 73 6.47 -7.78 6.79
C ARG A 73 5.87 -6.64 5.97
N LEU A 74 6.32 -6.55 4.72
CA LEU A 74 5.74 -5.66 3.70
C LEU A 74 4.43 -6.27 3.18
N VAL A 75 4.44 -7.59 2.98
CA VAL A 75 3.27 -8.41 2.65
C VAL A 75 3.12 -9.52 3.68
N MET A 76 1.93 -9.67 4.27
CA MET A 76 1.75 -10.57 5.42
C MET A 76 1.88 -12.06 5.08
N TYR A 77 1.48 -12.45 3.87
CA TYR A 77 1.50 -13.82 3.36
C TYR A 77 1.42 -13.84 1.83
N ASP A 78 1.82 -14.94 1.22
CA ASP A 78 1.50 -15.21 -0.18
C ASP A 78 0.02 -15.56 -0.29
N ALA A 79 -0.70 -14.87 -1.18
CA ALA A 79 -2.12 -15.10 -1.39
C ALA A 79 -2.41 -16.30 -2.30
N CYS A 80 -1.41 -17.10 -2.67
CA CYS A 80 -1.53 -18.30 -3.49
C CYS A 80 -0.75 -19.49 -2.91
N ASP A 81 -0.86 -19.72 -1.60
CA ASP A 81 -0.19 -20.81 -0.89
C ASP A 81 -1.15 -21.95 -0.46
N GLU A 82 -0.63 -22.93 0.27
CA GLU A 82 -1.36 -24.12 0.72
C GLU A 82 -2.54 -23.83 1.67
N HIS A 83 -2.59 -22.63 2.25
CA HIS A 83 -3.67 -22.20 3.14
C HIS A 83 -4.91 -21.73 2.38
N GLU A 84 -4.80 -21.51 1.07
CA GLU A 84 -5.91 -21.04 0.27
C GLU A 84 -6.70 -22.18 -0.38
N ILE A 85 -8.02 -22.21 -0.12
CA ILE A 85 -8.93 -23.13 -0.81
C ILE A 85 -9.53 -22.42 -2.02
N LYS A 86 -9.21 -22.89 -3.23
CA LYS A 86 -9.76 -22.42 -4.51
C LYS A 86 -10.69 -23.45 -5.12
N GLU A 87 -11.92 -23.04 -5.43
CA GLU A 87 -12.91 -23.89 -6.10
C GLU A 87 -13.54 -23.15 -7.28
N SER A 88 -13.81 -23.87 -8.36
CA SER A 88 -14.62 -23.37 -9.47
C SER A 88 -16.08 -23.71 -9.21
N VAL A 89 -16.97 -22.71 -9.33
CA VAL A 89 -18.42 -22.85 -9.11
C VAL A 89 -19.12 -22.29 -10.35
N GLY A 90 -19.25 -23.12 -11.39
CA GLY A 90 -19.74 -22.67 -12.70
C GLY A 90 -18.84 -21.59 -13.31
N PRO A 91 -19.37 -20.42 -13.69
CA PRO A 91 -18.56 -19.31 -14.20
C PRO A 91 -17.81 -18.55 -13.09
N PHE A 92 -18.06 -18.87 -11.83
CA PHE A 92 -17.50 -18.17 -10.69
C PHE A 92 -16.30 -18.91 -10.11
N ARG A 93 -15.46 -18.16 -9.38
CA ARG A 93 -14.38 -18.71 -8.57
C ARG A 93 -14.66 -18.39 -7.10
N LYS A 94 -14.63 -19.41 -6.26
CA LYS A 94 -14.71 -19.28 -4.81
C LYS A 94 -13.31 -19.44 -4.22
N ARG A 95 -12.98 -18.57 -3.27
CA ARG A 95 -11.69 -18.55 -2.58
C ARG A 95 -11.95 -18.39 -1.08
N LEU A 96 -11.44 -19.30 -0.28
CA LEU A 96 -11.51 -19.24 1.18
C LEU A 96 -10.09 -19.13 1.73
N ASP A 97 -9.89 -18.14 2.58
CA ASP A 97 -8.64 -17.87 3.28
C ASP A 97 -9.01 -17.40 4.70
N ASP A 98 -8.72 -18.24 5.68
CA ASP A 98 -9.09 -18.05 7.09
C ASP A 98 -8.28 -16.94 7.75
N ARG A 99 -7.05 -16.69 7.30
CA ARG A 99 -6.16 -15.61 7.77
C ARG A 99 -6.81 -14.25 7.61
N ARG A 100 -7.72 -14.10 6.64
CA ARG A 100 -8.48 -12.86 6.44
C ARG A 100 -9.44 -12.53 7.57
N ASN A 101 -9.84 -13.49 8.39
CA ASN A 101 -10.68 -13.22 9.56
C ASN A 101 -9.92 -12.42 10.63
N ALA A 102 -8.60 -12.57 10.68
CA ALA A 102 -7.72 -11.84 11.61
C ALA A 102 -7.29 -10.46 11.09
N LYS A 103 -7.70 -10.05 9.87
CA LYS A 103 -7.38 -8.72 9.34
C LYS A 103 -7.98 -7.64 10.24
N PRO A 104 -7.20 -6.64 10.69
CA PRO A 104 -7.74 -5.51 11.43
C PRO A 104 -8.83 -4.81 10.60
N LYS A 105 -10.05 -4.81 11.12
CA LYS A 105 -11.20 -4.09 10.51
C LYS A 105 -11.44 -2.84 11.34
N LYS A 106 -11.34 -1.66 10.72
CA LYS A 106 -11.97 -0.46 11.29
C LYS A 106 -13.40 -0.39 10.76
N PRO A 107 -14.39 -0.24 11.63
CA PRO A 107 -15.72 0.14 11.18
C PRO A 107 -15.64 1.59 10.70
N ASP A 108 -15.51 1.78 9.39
CA ASP A 108 -15.69 3.09 8.78
C ASP A 108 -17.17 3.29 8.45
N ASP A 109 -17.71 4.41 8.88
CA ASP A 109 -19.10 4.77 8.66
C ASP A 109 -19.29 5.30 7.23
N GLN A 110 -19.29 4.39 6.26
CA GLN A 110 -19.36 4.68 4.82
C GLN A 110 -20.78 5.08 4.41
N ARG A 111 -21.21 6.29 4.80
CA ARG A 111 -22.60 6.76 4.57
C ARG A 111 -22.83 7.43 3.22
N LEU A 112 -21.78 8.00 2.61
CA LEU A 112 -21.89 8.81 1.40
C LEU A 112 -21.02 8.22 0.30
N VAL A 113 -21.51 8.18 -0.95
CA VAL A 113 -20.67 7.76 -2.10
C VAL A 113 -19.47 8.71 -2.24
N CYS A 114 -19.72 10.01 -2.14
CA CYS A 114 -18.74 11.06 -2.31
C CYS A 114 -18.31 11.64 -0.96
N THR A 115 -17.69 10.82 -0.12
CA THR A 115 -17.10 11.31 1.13
C THR A 115 -15.88 12.19 0.83
N PRO A 116 -15.80 13.42 1.38
CA PRO A 116 -14.61 14.26 1.25
C PRO A 116 -13.35 13.58 1.83
N PHE A 117 -12.18 13.92 1.32
CA PHE A 117 -10.92 13.42 1.87
C PHE A 117 -10.72 13.89 3.31
N ASP A 118 -10.30 12.99 4.20
CA ASP A 118 -9.91 13.32 5.57
C ASP A 118 -8.40 13.06 5.79
N PRO A 119 -7.57 14.12 5.87
CA PRO A 119 -6.13 13.97 6.08
C PRO A 119 -5.77 13.38 7.45
N SER A 120 -6.66 13.46 8.44
CA SER A 120 -6.44 12.92 9.78
C SER A 120 -6.55 11.39 9.80
N SER A 121 -7.45 10.82 9.00
CA SER A 121 -7.60 9.39 8.77
C SER A 121 -6.37 8.76 8.08
N PHE A 122 -6.25 7.43 8.11
CA PHE A 122 -5.16 6.76 7.39
C PHE A 122 -5.24 7.05 5.89
N ASN A 123 -4.10 7.30 5.26
CA ASN A 123 -3.96 7.47 3.82
C ASN A 123 -2.56 7.02 3.38
N PHE A 124 -2.39 6.73 2.09
CA PHE A 124 -1.18 6.12 1.55
C PHE A 124 0.07 7.02 1.67
N SER A 125 -0.07 8.35 1.81
CA SER A 125 1.07 9.23 2.09
C SER A 125 1.73 8.95 3.46
N LYS A 126 1.00 8.31 4.39
CA LYS A 126 1.50 7.96 5.73
C LYS A 126 2.34 6.68 5.76
N ILE A 127 2.50 5.98 4.62
CA ILE A 127 3.39 4.82 4.51
C ILE A 127 4.83 5.31 4.63
N ARG A 128 5.50 4.92 5.72
CA ARG A 128 6.86 5.36 6.04
C ARG A 128 7.94 4.47 5.46
N ASN A 129 7.64 3.19 5.24
CA ASN A 129 8.60 2.27 4.68
C ASN A 129 8.64 2.46 3.15
N PRO A 130 9.74 3.00 2.59
CA PRO A 130 9.82 3.22 1.14
C PRO A 130 9.72 1.91 0.36
N ARG A 131 10.04 0.77 0.98
CA ARG A 131 10.01 -0.55 0.37
C ARG A 131 8.62 -1.07 0.05
N GLU A 132 7.57 -0.49 0.67
CA GLU A 132 6.18 -0.80 0.32
C GLU A 132 5.80 -0.21 -1.06
N ARG A 133 6.60 0.73 -1.58
CA ARG A 133 6.45 1.36 -2.90
C ARG A 133 7.30 0.62 -3.92
N LEU A 134 6.64 -0.03 -4.87
CA LEU A 134 7.30 -0.72 -5.97
C LEU A 134 7.80 0.28 -7.02
N LEU A 135 6.94 1.24 -7.40
CA LEU A 135 7.19 2.19 -8.48
C LEU A 135 6.54 3.54 -8.21
N SER A 136 7.13 4.60 -8.77
CA SER A 136 6.49 5.91 -8.92
C SER A 136 6.30 6.16 -10.41
N LEU A 137 5.08 6.53 -10.81
CA LEU A 137 4.66 6.66 -12.20
C LEU A 137 4.11 8.07 -12.42
N GLU A 138 4.74 8.83 -13.31
CA GLU A 138 4.20 10.11 -13.78
C GLU A 138 3.18 9.86 -14.89
N MET A 139 1.91 10.18 -14.64
CA MET A 139 0.81 9.94 -15.59
C MET A 139 -0.06 11.19 -15.71
N GLY A 140 0.16 11.95 -16.79
CA GLY A 140 -0.47 13.25 -16.99
C GLY A 140 0.08 14.28 -16.01
N GLU A 141 -0.82 14.95 -15.27
CA GLU A 141 -0.48 16.00 -14.29
C GLU A 141 -0.33 15.46 -12.86
N THR A 142 -0.36 14.14 -12.68
CA THR A 142 -0.35 13.53 -11.35
C THR A 142 0.63 12.37 -11.30
N THR A 143 1.36 12.31 -10.19
CA THR A 143 2.18 11.15 -9.84
C THR A 143 1.37 10.12 -9.09
N TYR A 144 1.55 8.86 -9.47
CA TYR A 144 0.99 7.70 -8.78
C TYR A 144 2.08 6.82 -8.22
N GLU A 145 1.80 6.14 -7.11
CA GLU A 145 2.67 5.13 -6.53
C GLU A 145 2.01 3.76 -6.67
N LEU A 146 2.76 2.79 -7.18
CA LEU A 146 2.36 1.40 -7.18
C LEU A 146 2.87 0.75 -5.90
N LEU A 147 1.96 0.30 -5.06
CA LEU A 147 2.25 -0.30 -3.76
C LEU A 147 1.94 -1.79 -3.78
N THR A 148 2.58 -2.57 -2.93
CA THR A 148 2.08 -3.91 -2.62
C THR A 148 0.86 -3.83 -1.71
N ASN A 149 -0.13 -4.70 -1.93
CA ASN A 149 -1.19 -4.84 -0.95
C ASN A 149 -0.67 -5.69 0.23
N LYS A 150 -0.60 -5.10 1.42
CA LYS A 150 -0.13 -5.77 2.65
C LYS A 150 -0.90 -7.05 2.98
N PHE A 151 -2.18 -7.11 2.61
CA PHE A 151 -3.05 -8.27 2.77
C PHE A 151 -3.62 -8.67 1.39
N PRO A 152 -2.79 -9.29 0.53
CA PRO A 152 -3.15 -9.53 -0.85
C PRO A 152 -4.33 -10.50 -0.93
N LEU A 153 -5.15 -10.35 -1.97
CA LEU A 153 -6.27 -11.25 -2.23
C LEU A 153 -5.82 -12.35 -3.18
N PHE A 154 -4.98 -12.04 -4.16
CA PHE A 154 -4.41 -12.95 -5.15
C PHE A 154 -2.93 -12.59 -5.37
N SER A 155 -2.18 -13.46 -6.04
CA SER A 155 -0.81 -13.15 -6.47
C SER A 155 -0.75 -11.87 -7.30
N CYS A 156 0.29 -11.07 -7.07
CA CYS A 156 0.49 -9.76 -7.69
C CYS A 156 -0.63 -8.74 -7.40
N HIS A 157 -1.33 -8.87 -6.27
CA HIS A 157 -2.28 -7.86 -5.83
C HIS A 157 -1.55 -6.60 -5.34
N MET A 158 -1.53 -5.59 -6.20
CA MET A 158 -0.92 -4.28 -5.97
C MET A 158 -2.01 -3.20 -5.84
N LEU A 159 -1.62 -2.02 -5.40
CA LEU A 159 -2.47 -0.85 -5.29
C LEU A 159 -1.85 0.30 -6.08
N LEU A 160 -2.57 0.88 -7.04
CA LEU A 160 -2.18 2.13 -7.68
C LEU A 160 -2.78 3.29 -6.87
N THR A 161 -1.95 4.11 -6.25
CA THR A 161 -2.38 5.18 -5.35
C THR A 161 -1.97 6.55 -5.89
N ALA A 162 -2.82 7.56 -5.76
CA ALA A 162 -2.42 8.92 -6.12
C ALA A 162 -1.49 9.50 -5.04
N LYS A 163 -0.44 10.24 -5.43
CA LYS A 163 0.33 11.05 -4.46
C LYS A 163 -0.49 12.23 -3.94
N ALA A 164 -1.37 12.78 -4.77
CA ALA A 164 -2.25 13.86 -4.38
C ALA A 164 -3.25 13.40 -3.31
N LEU A 165 -3.44 14.21 -2.26
CA LEU A 165 -4.33 13.91 -1.14
C LEU A 165 -5.81 14.11 -1.52
N VAL A 166 -6.35 13.16 -2.29
CA VAL A 166 -7.71 13.20 -2.83
C VAL A 166 -8.56 12.01 -2.35
N SER A 167 -9.87 12.23 -2.25
CA SER A 167 -10.82 11.20 -1.79
C SER A 167 -10.87 9.99 -2.73
N GLN A 168 -11.39 8.88 -2.23
CA GLN A 168 -11.64 7.67 -3.01
C GLN A 168 -12.79 7.86 -4.03
N GLN A 169 -12.53 8.63 -5.08
CA GLN A 169 -13.48 8.97 -6.14
C GLN A 169 -12.81 8.86 -7.51
N MET A 170 -13.48 8.20 -8.47
CA MET A 170 -12.98 8.09 -9.83
C MET A 170 -13.23 9.39 -10.59
N THR A 171 -12.15 10.06 -11.00
CA THR A 171 -12.19 11.26 -11.84
C THR A 171 -11.76 10.92 -13.27
N ARG A 172 -11.96 11.85 -14.21
CA ARG A 172 -11.46 11.70 -15.59
C ARG A 172 -9.94 11.53 -15.63
N THR A 173 -9.22 12.27 -14.79
CA THR A 173 -7.75 12.19 -14.68
C THR A 173 -7.30 10.81 -14.23
N HIS A 174 -7.95 10.25 -13.20
CA HIS A 174 -7.65 8.91 -12.70
C HIS A 174 -7.96 7.82 -13.73
N LEU A 175 -9.12 7.91 -14.40
CA LEU A 175 -9.50 6.95 -15.43
C LEU A 175 -8.53 6.97 -16.63
N ALA A 176 -8.09 8.16 -17.04
CA ALA A 176 -7.10 8.30 -18.10
C ALA A 176 -5.75 7.68 -17.71
N ALA A 177 -5.27 7.94 -16.49
CA ALA A 177 -4.02 7.35 -15.98
C ALA A 177 -4.09 5.82 -15.89
N ILE A 178 -5.18 5.25 -15.38
CA ILE A 178 -5.39 3.80 -15.34
C ILE A 178 -5.39 3.22 -16.76
N THR A 179 -6.08 3.87 -17.69
CA THR A 179 -6.13 3.43 -19.09
C THR A 179 -4.74 3.43 -19.72
N GLN A 180 -3.94 4.48 -19.48
CA GLN A 180 -2.55 4.58 -19.93
C GLN A 180 -1.69 3.44 -19.36
N LEU A 181 -1.82 3.15 -18.05
CA LEU A 181 -1.10 2.05 -17.42
C LEU A 181 -1.46 0.70 -18.05
N LEU A 182 -2.75 0.43 -18.24
CA LEU A 182 -3.25 -0.84 -18.78
C LEU A 182 -2.93 -1.03 -20.27
N GLN A 183 -2.61 0.03 -21.02
CA GLN A 183 -2.06 -0.12 -22.37
C GLN A 183 -0.64 -0.70 -22.36
N GLY A 184 0.08 -0.57 -21.23
CA GLY A 184 1.45 -1.03 -21.07
C GLY A 184 1.62 -2.42 -20.46
N CYS A 185 0.55 -3.07 -19.98
CA CYS A 185 0.64 -4.35 -19.27
C CYS A 185 -0.62 -5.22 -19.47
N SER A 186 -0.56 -6.51 -19.15
CA SER A 186 -1.70 -7.44 -19.21
C SER A 186 -2.49 -7.51 -17.89
N PHE A 187 -2.23 -6.61 -16.95
CA PHE A 187 -2.89 -6.61 -15.65
C PHE A 187 -4.35 -6.14 -15.78
N SER A 188 -5.12 -6.32 -14.73
CA SER A 188 -6.47 -5.77 -14.61
C SER A 188 -6.50 -4.81 -13.43
N ALA A 189 -7.18 -3.67 -13.60
CA ALA A 189 -7.48 -2.74 -12.52
C ALA A 189 -8.97 -2.82 -12.17
N TYR A 190 -9.29 -2.70 -10.90
CA TYR A 190 -10.67 -2.59 -10.44
C TYR A 190 -10.74 -1.50 -9.37
N PHE A 191 -11.84 -0.75 -9.34
CA PHE A 191 -11.99 0.36 -8.42
C PHE A 191 -13.19 0.12 -7.51
N ASN A 192 -12.94 0.12 -6.21
CA ASN A 192 -14.01 0.15 -5.21
C ASN A 192 -14.24 1.61 -4.82
N SER A 193 -15.44 2.15 -5.08
CA SER A 193 -15.85 3.44 -4.53
C SER A 193 -16.00 3.36 -3.00
N TRP A 194 -16.12 4.50 -2.33
CA TRP A 194 -16.22 4.54 -0.87
C TRP A 194 -17.34 3.64 -0.32
N MET A 195 -18.58 3.74 -0.83
CA MET A 195 -19.68 2.85 -0.44
C MET A 195 -19.64 1.44 -1.05
N ALA A 196 -18.67 1.15 -1.91
CA ALA A 196 -18.40 -0.18 -2.44
C ALA A 196 -17.28 -0.89 -1.67
N SER A 197 -17.24 -0.69 -0.34
CA SER A 197 -16.30 -1.35 0.58
C SER A 197 -14.81 -1.00 0.37
N ALA A 198 -14.50 0.18 -0.14
CA ALA A 198 -13.11 0.65 -0.14
C ALA A 198 -12.61 0.85 1.29
N SER A 199 -11.42 0.37 1.64
CA SER A 199 -10.94 0.41 3.04
C SER A 199 -10.23 1.69 3.45
N VAL A 200 -9.96 2.60 2.50
CA VAL A 200 -9.22 3.84 2.73
C VAL A 200 -9.84 4.95 1.90
N ASN A 201 -10.13 6.11 2.50
CA ASN A 201 -10.70 7.26 1.79
C ASN A 201 -9.59 8.12 1.15
N HIS A 202 -8.66 7.47 0.46
CA HIS A 202 -7.60 8.08 -0.34
C HIS A 202 -7.55 7.33 -1.66
N PHE A 203 -7.45 8.04 -2.80
CA PHE A 203 -7.54 7.41 -4.11
C PHE A 203 -6.59 6.20 -4.27
N HIS A 204 -7.18 5.04 -4.54
CA HIS A 204 -6.50 3.80 -4.90
C HIS A 204 -7.36 2.91 -5.80
N CYS A 205 -6.72 2.09 -6.63
CA CYS A 205 -7.33 0.97 -7.35
C CYS A 205 -6.38 -0.24 -7.41
#